data_AF-E3MSB1-F1
#
_entry.id   AF-E3MSB1-F1
#
_cell.length_a   1.000
_cell.length_b   1.000
_cell.length_c   1.000
_cell.angle_alpha   90.00
_cell.angle_beta   90.00
_cell.angle_gamma   90.00
#
_symmetry.space_group_name_H-M   'P 1'
#
loop_
_entity.id
_entity.type
_entity.pdbx_description
1 polymer ?
#
loop_
_entity_poly.entity_id
_entity_poly.type
_entity_poly.pdbx_seq_one_letter_code
_entity_poly.pdbx_strand_id
1 'polypeptide(L)'
;MNLRLVILLVFHFIHYSDSYKILVYSNLYGHSHIKVLNTIADTLTDAGHDVTLFRPIIETSQLNKSSVKTKKVIYVEPDEGVIEKMKQIDKFSGSLWTLDSTKPSAMIAKSNTLVEFFGTQCKS
;
A
#
# COMPACT_ATOMS: atom_id res chain seq x y z
N MET A 1 -7.41 -42.38 22.85
CA MET A 1 -8.16 -41.52 21.91
C MET A 1 -8.29 -42.28 20.58
N ASN A 2 -9.51 -42.53 20.10
CA ASN A 2 -9.73 -43.34 18.89
C ASN A 2 -9.10 -42.65 17.67
N LEU A 3 -8.27 -43.37 16.90
CA LEU A 3 -7.59 -42.84 15.71
C LEU A 3 -8.55 -42.18 14.72
N ARG A 4 -9.76 -42.74 14.57
CA ARG A 4 -10.85 -42.14 13.76
C ARG A 4 -11.31 -40.78 14.28
N LEU A 5 -11.38 -40.60 15.60
CA LEU A 5 -11.75 -39.33 16.22
C LEU A 5 -10.67 -38.26 16.00
N VAL A 6 -9.39 -38.67 16.08
CA VAL A 6 -8.25 -37.78 15.79
C VAL A 6 -8.29 -37.31 14.34
N ILE A 7 -8.55 -38.20 13.38
CA ILE A 7 -8.66 -37.85 11.96
C ILE A 7 -9.82 -36.89 11.70
N LEU A 8 -10.99 -37.13 12.31
CA LEU A 8 -12.15 -36.25 12.17
C LEU A 8 -11.92 -34.86 12.75
N LEU A 9 -11.26 -34.77 13.92
CA LEU A 9 -10.89 -33.49 14.53
C LEU A 9 -9.91 -32.73 13.63
N VAL A 10 -8.87 -33.39 13.11
CA VAL A 10 -7.89 -32.77 12.19
C VAL A 10 -8.58 -32.24 10.94
N PHE A 11 -9.49 -33.01 10.32
CA PHE A 11 -10.26 -32.53 9.16
C PHE A 11 -11.13 -31.32 9.49
N HIS A 12 -11.80 -31.31 10.64
CA HIS A 12 -12.62 -30.18 11.06
C HIS A 12 -11.82 -28.89 11.23
N PHE A 13 -10.62 -28.98 11.84
CA PHE A 13 -9.74 -27.82 11.99
C PHE A 13 -9.12 -27.33 10.68
N ILE A 14 -8.87 -28.23 9.71
CA ILE A 14 -8.38 -27.84 8.37
C ILE A 14 -9.46 -27.10 7.56
N HIS A 15 -10.73 -27.43 7.77
CA HIS A 15 -11.84 -26.78 7.06
C HIS A 15 -12.21 -25.39 7.61
N TYR A 16 -11.73 -25.00 8.80
CA TYR A 16 -12.07 -23.71 9.43
C TYR A 16 -11.09 -22.57 9.07
N SER A 17 -10.48 -22.63 7.87
CA SER A 17 -9.64 -21.55 7.35
C SER A 17 -10.45 -20.70 6.38
N ASP A 18 -10.97 -19.57 6.86
CA ASP A 18 -11.65 -18.59 6.02
C ASP A 18 -10.65 -17.79 5.17
N SER A 19 -10.72 -17.96 3.85
CA SER A 19 -10.00 -17.11 2.91
C SER A 19 -10.79 -15.81 2.66
N TYR A 20 -10.36 -14.72 3.29
CA TYR A 20 -10.94 -13.40 3.07
C TYR A 20 -10.51 -12.79 1.73
N LYS A 21 -11.39 -11.96 1.16
CA LYS A 21 -11.08 -11.08 0.04
C LYS A 21 -10.57 -9.74 0.58
N ILE A 22 -9.29 -9.46 0.40
CA ILE A 22 -8.64 -8.29 1.01
C ILE A 22 -8.13 -7.37 -0.08
N LEU A 23 -8.50 -6.09 0.00
CA LEU A 23 -7.95 -5.04 -0.84
C LEU A 23 -6.83 -4.31 -0.10
N VAL A 24 -5.60 -4.40 -0.60
CA VAL A 24 -4.47 -3.61 -0.10
C VAL A 24 -4.31 -2.40 -1.00
N TYR A 25 -4.54 -1.21 -0.44
CA TYR A 25 -4.28 0.05 -1.12
C TYR A 25 -2.80 0.42 -0.95
N SER A 26 -2.07 0.49 -2.05
CA SER A 26 -0.64 0.79 -2.06
C SER A 26 -0.28 1.73 -3.19
N ASN A 27 -0.33 3.04 -2.92
CA ASN A 27 0.22 4.04 -3.83
C ASN A 27 1.68 3.72 -4.17
N LEU A 28 2.01 3.82 -5.44
CA LEU A 28 3.37 3.71 -5.92
C LEU A 28 4.09 5.05 -5.67
N TYR A 29 4.44 5.31 -4.42
CA TYR A 29 5.13 6.51 -3.96
C TYR A 29 6.03 6.18 -2.78
N GLY A 30 7.33 6.50 -2.89
CA GLY A 30 8.28 6.25 -1.81
C GLY A 30 8.61 4.77 -1.61
N HIS A 31 9.89 4.43 -1.71
CA HIS A 31 10.35 3.05 -1.66
C HIS A 31 9.97 2.32 -0.35
N SER A 32 10.03 3.01 0.79
CA SER A 32 9.70 2.43 2.10
C SER A 32 8.21 2.07 2.24
N HIS A 33 7.31 2.97 1.81
CA HIS A 33 5.86 2.74 1.83
C HIS A 33 5.48 1.53 0.96
N ILE A 34 6.02 1.50 -0.25
CA ILE A 34 5.86 0.38 -1.18
C ILE A 34 6.30 -0.93 -0.53
N LYS A 35 7.48 -0.96 0.08
CA LYS A 35 8.03 -2.17 0.70
C LYS A 35 7.13 -2.70 1.82
N VAL A 36 6.67 -1.81 2.71
CA VAL A 36 5.79 -2.20 3.83
C VAL A 36 4.48 -2.78 3.31
N LEU A 37 3.83 -2.11 2.35
CA LEU A 37 2.53 -2.52 1.84
C LEU A 37 2.60 -3.79 0.98
N ASN A 38 3.67 -3.96 0.19
CA ASN A 38 3.96 -5.22 -0.49
C ASN A 38 4.16 -6.37 0.53
N THR A 39 4.89 -6.13 1.61
CA THR A 39 5.12 -7.14 2.65
C THR A 39 3.81 -7.57 3.30
N ILE A 40 2.90 -6.61 3.57
CA ILE A 40 1.55 -6.90 4.09
C ILE A 40 0.77 -7.75 3.08
N ALA A 41 0.73 -7.35 1.81
CA ALA A 41 0.03 -8.08 0.76
C ALA A 41 0.57 -9.52 0.60
N ASP A 42 1.89 -9.68 0.62
CA ASP A 42 2.56 -10.98 0.53
C ASP A 42 2.27 -11.85 1.74
N THR A 43 2.33 -11.29 2.96
CA THR A 43 2.02 -12.03 4.18
C THR A 43 0.58 -12.54 4.19
N LEU A 44 -0.37 -11.70 3.77
CA LEU A 44 -1.78 -12.08 3.66
C LEU A 44 -2.02 -13.13 2.56
N THR A 45 -1.29 -13.01 1.45
CA THR A 45 -1.32 -14.01 0.36
C THR A 45 -0.75 -15.34 0.83
N ASP A 46 0.38 -15.34 1.52
CA ASP A 46 1.03 -16.53 2.08
C ASP A 46 0.15 -17.20 3.15
N ALA A 47 -0.70 -16.45 3.86
CA ALA A 47 -1.70 -16.97 4.79
C ALA A 47 -2.94 -17.59 4.09
N GLY A 48 -3.03 -17.52 2.76
CA GLY A 48 -4.11 -18.13 1.98
C GLY A 48 -5.30 -17.21 1.67
N HIS A 49 -5.18 -15.89 1.87
CA HIS A 49 -6.22 -14.92 1.53
C HIS A 49 -6.23 -14.55 0.04
N ASP A 50 -7.40 -14.16 -0.48
CA ASP A 50 -7.54 -13.59 -1.82
C ASP A 50 -7.24 -12.09 -1.78
N VAL A 51 -5.96 -11.76 -1.96
CA VAL A 51 -5.46 -10.38 -1.90
C VAL A 51 -5.50 -9.73 -3.28
N THR A 52 -6.04 -8.51 -3.36
CA THR A 52 -5.90 -7.61 -4.51
C THR A 52 -5.11 -6.39 -4.09
N LEU A 53 -4.02 -6.10 -4.81
CA LEU A 53 -3.21 -4.91 -4.60
C LEU A 53 -3.67 -3.81 -5.55
N PHE A 54 -4.24 -2.74 -5.02
CA PHE A 54 -4.63 -1.56 -5.79
C PHE A 54 -3.54 -0.50 -5.72
N ARG A 55 -3.05 -0.07 -6.87
CA ARG A 55 -1.76 0.61 -7.00
C ARG A 55 -1.83 1.82 -7.92
N PRO A 56 -2.31 2.96 -7.41
CA PRO A 56 -2.18 4.23 -8.11
C PRO A 56 -0.72 4.61 -8.30
N ILE A 57 -0.35 4.94 -9.53
CA ILE A 57 0.99 5.37 -9.89
C ILE A 57 1.10 6.85 -9.56
N ILE A 58 2.02 7.19 -8.66
CA ILE A 58 2.33 8.58 -8.31
C ILE A 58 3.75 8.88 -8.73
N GLU A 59 4.70 8.08 -8.27
CA GLU A 59 6.11 8.18 -8.65
C GLU A 59 6.46 7.11 -9.68
N THR A 60 6.43 7.47 -10.96
CA THR A 60 6.76 6.58 -12.09
C THR A 60 8.17 5.97 -11.96
N SER A 61 9.08 6.68 -11.28
CA SER A 61 10.43 6.18 -10.95
C SER A 61 10.41 4.85 -10.18
N GLN A 62 9.35 4.55 -9.43
CA GLN A 62 9.24 3.34 -8.63
C GLN A 62 8.67 2.14 -9.40
N LEU A 63 8.27 2.34 -10.66
CA LEU A 63 7.83 1.24 -11.52
C LEU A 63 8.94 0.20 -11.65
N ASN A 64 8.55 -1.07 -11.53
CA ASN A 64 9.46 -2.22 -11.63
C ASN A 64 10.59 -2.29 -10.57
N LYS A 65 10.63 -1.38 -9.58
CA LYS A 65 11.63 -1.41 -8.49
C LYS A 65 11.26 -2.33 -7.33
N SER A 66 10.03 -2.83 -7.31
CA SER A 66 9.54 -3.73 -6.26
C SER A 66 8.74 -4.87 -6.89
N SER A 67 8.98 -6.09 -6.43
CA SER A 67 8.12 -7.24 -6.72
C SER A 67 7.13 -7.47 -5.58
N VAL A 68 6.02 -8.15 -5.90
CA VAL A 68 5.01 -8.61 -4.96
C VAL A 68 4.59 -10.02 -5.39
N LYS A 69 4.34 -10.92 -4.44
CA LYS A 69 3.87 -12.29 -4.70
C LYS A 69 2.39 -12.31 -5.07
N THR A 70 1.60 -11.38 -4.54
CA THR A 70 0.19 -11.21 -4.88
C THR A 70 0.02 -11.02 -6.40
N LYS A 71 -0.72 -11.94 -7.04
CA LYS A 71 -0.89 -11.92 -8.51
C LYS A 71 -1.90 -10.89 -9.00
N LYS A 72 -2.88 -10.54 -8.18
CA LYS A 72 -3.92 -9.57 -8.53
C LYS A 72 -3.44 -8.15 -8.20
N VAL A 73 -2.83 -7.50 -9.18
CA VAL A 73 -2.37 -6.11 -9.07
C VAL A 73 -3.12 -5.24 -10.07
N ILE A 74 -3.75 -4.17 -9.59
CA ILE A 74 -4.46 -3.19 -10.40
C ILE A 74 -3.66 -1.91 -10.37
N TYR A 75 -3.15 -1.48 -11.52
CA TYR A 75 -2.49 -0.20 -11.67
C TYR A 75 -3.48 0.87 -12.10
N VAL A 76 -3.30 2.09 -11.58
CA VAL A 76 -4.01 3.28 -12.07
C VAL A 76 -2.95 4.28 -12.53
N GLU A 77 -3.04 4.70 -13.78
CA GLU A 77 -2.11 5.66 -14.37
C GLU A 77 -2.18 7.03 -13.65
N PRO A 78 -1.07 7.79 -13.63
CA PRO A 78 -1.04 9.09 -12.98
C PRO A 78 -1.89 10.11 -13.75
N ASP A 79 -2.63 10.95 -13.03
CA ASP A 79 -3.27 12.12 -13.61
C ASP A 79 -2.24 13.18 -14.04
N GLU A 80 -2.57 14.02 -15.03
CA GLU A 80 -1.71 15.13 -15.47
C GLU A 80 -1.29 16.04 -14.31
N GLY A 81 -2.20 16.33 -13.38
CA GLY A 81 -1.94 17.11 -12.18
C GLY A 81 -0.95 16.43 -11.23
N VAL A 82 -0.95 15.10 -11.17
CA VAL A 82 0.04 14.32 -10.38
C VAL A 82 1.40 14.36 -11.04
N ILE A 83 1.47 14.20 -12.37
CA ILE A 83 2.72 14.31 -13.14
C ILE A 83 3.36 15.69 -12.90
N GLU A 84 2.56 16.77 -12.96
CA GLU A 84 3.08 18.12 -12.75
C GLU A 84 3.56 18.34 -11.31
N LYS A 85 2.77 17.93 -10.30
CA LYS A 85 3.18 18.04 -8.89
C LYS A 85 4.44 17.22 -8.59
N MET A 86 4.61 16.05 -9.22
CA MET A 86 5.78 15.20 -9.07
C MET A 86 7.08 15.81 -9.59
N LYS A 87 7.03 16.75 -10.55
CA LYS A 87 8.23 17.51 -10.97
C LYS A 87 8.83 18.33 -9.83
N GLN A 88 8.03 18.69 -8.83
CA GLN A 88 8.44 19.49 -7.68
C GLN A 88 8.74 18.63 -6.43
N ILE A 89 8.81 17.30 -6.58
CA ILE A 89 8.89 16.39 -5.43
C ILE A 89 10.18 16.57 -4.62
N ASP A 90 11.30 16.86 -5.27
CA ASP A 90 12.59 17.07 -4.59
C ASP A 90 12.56 18.30 -3.71
N LYS A 91 11.96 19.38 -4.21
CA LYS A 91 11.74 20.63 -3.46
C LYS A 91 10.80 20.40 -2.29
N PHE A 92 9.71 19.67 -2.52
CA PHE A 92 8.77 19.31 -1.47
C PHE A 92 9.45 18.48 -0.37
N SER A 93 10.14 17.41 -0.74
CA SER A 93 10.85 16.51 0.17
C SER A 93 11.94 17.23 0.97
N GLY A 94 12.75 18.06 0.32
CA GLY A 94 13.75 18.90 1.00
C GLY A 94 13.12 19.88 1.99
N SER A 95 11.94 20.42 1.68
CA SER A 95 11.21 21.31 2.58
C SER A 95 10.63 20.60 3.80
N LEU A 96 10.37 19.29 3.72
CA LEU A 96 9.90 18.49 4.85
C LEU A 96 11.03 18.24 5.86
N TRP A 97 12.24 17.96 5.39
CA TRP A 97 13.39 17.69 6.27
C TRP A 97 13.88 18.92 7.04
N THR A 98 13.66 20.10 6.49
CA THR A 98 14.02 21.39 7.11
C THR A 98 12.87 22.02 7.89
N LEU A 99 11.72 21.33 7.94
CA LEU A 99 10.53 21.83 8.60
C LEU A 99 10.69 21.78 10.12
N ASP A 100 10.40 22.90 10.78
CA ASP A 100 10.37 22.98 12.23
C ASP A 100 9.17 22.21 12.80
N SER A 101 9.41 20.97 13.23
CA SER A 101 8.40 20.07 13.81
C SER A 101 7.94 20.46 15.21
N THR A 102 8.56 21.47 15.83
CA THR A 102 8.17 21.95 17.16
C THR A 102 6.92 22.84 17.12
N LYS A 103 6.48 23.26 15.93
CA LYS A 103 5.31 24.13 15.72
C LYS A 103 4.13 23.34 15.13
N PRO A 104 3.10 23.02 15.93
CA PRO A 104 1.94 22.26 15.46
C PRO A 104 1.21 22.89 14.27
N SER A 105 1.10 24.22 14.22
CA SER A 105 0.43 24.92 13.10
C SER A 105 1.16 24.73 11.77
N ALA A 106 2.50 24.76 11.78
CA ALA A 106 3.31 24.51 10.60
C ALA A 106 3.19 23.04 10.14
N MET A 107 3.11 22.09 11.07
CA MET A 107 2.83 20.68 10.77
C MET A 107 1.47 20.50 10.11
N ILE A 108 0.41 21.11 10.66
CA ILE A 108 -0.95 21.00 10.13
C ILE A 108 -1.02 21.58 8.71
N ALA A 109 -0.45 22.77 8.48
CA ALA A 109 -0.45 23.38 7.16
C ALA A 109 0.24 22.49 6.11
N LYS A 110 1.38 21.89 6.46
CA LYS A 110 2.11 20.98 5.55
C LYS A 110 1.41 19.64 5.36
N SER A 111 0.73 19.12 6.38
CA SER A 111 -0.10 17.93 6.28
C SER A 111 -1.23 18.13 5.27
N ASN A 112 -1.92 19.27 5.29
CA ASN A 112 -2.97 19.58 4.32
C ASN A 112 -2.44 19.60 2.88
N THR A 113 -1.25 20.17 2.65
CA THR A 113 -0.59 20.15 1.33
C THR A 113 -0.30 18.72 0.86
N LEU A 114 0.15 17.85 1.77
CA LEU A 114 0.42 16.45 1.45
C LEU A 114 -0.87 15.67 1.14
N VAL A 115 -1.94 15.91 1.90
CA VAL A 115 -3.26 15.33 1.65
C VAL A 115 -3.79 15.75 0.28
N GLU A 116 -3.65 17.03 -0.07
CA GLU A 116 -4.07 17.52 -1.39
C GLU A 116 -3.23 16.93 -2.53
N PHE A 117 -1.92 16.78 -2.32
CA PHE A 117 -1.03 16.11 -3.26
C PHE A 117 -1.51 14.68 -3.56
N PHE A 118 -1.69 13.84 -2.54
CA PHE A 118 -2.16 12.47 -2.73
C PHE A 118 -3.62 12.39 -3.22
N GLY A 119 -4.47 13.33 -2.80
CA GLY A 119 -5.85 13.42 -3.25
C GLY A 119 -6.00 13.86 -4.71
N THR A 120 -4.95 14.39 -5.35
CA THR A 120 -4.99 14.77 -6.77
C THR A 120 -5.21 13.54 -7.65
N GLN A 121 -4.61 12.41 -7.28
CA GLN A 121 -4.76 11.13 -7.98
C GLN A 121 -6.20 10.55 -7.91
N CYS A 122 -7.06 11.09 -7.04
CA CYS A 122 -8.43 10.62 -6.85
C CYS A 122 -9.48 11.42 -7.63
N LYS A 123 -9.08 12.45 -8.39
CA LYS A 123 -10.00 13.36 -9.08
C LYS A 123 -10.23 13.02 -10.55
N SER A 124 -9.50 12.04 -11.09
CA SER A 124 -9.56 11.62 -12.49
C SER A 124 -10.21 10.26 -12.68
#